data_AF-A0A497RWI5-F1
#
_entry.id   AF-A0A497RWI5-F1
#
_cell.length_a   1.000
_cell.length_b   1.000
_cell.length_c   1.000
_cell.angle_alpha   90.00
_cell.angle_beta   90.00
_cell.angle_gamma   90.00
#
_symmetry.space_group_name_H-M   'P 1'
#
loop_
_entity.id
_entity.type
_entity.pdbx_description
1 polymer ?
#
loop_
_entity_poly.entity_id
_entity_poly.type
_entity_poly.pdbx_seq_one_letter_code
_entity_poly.pdbx_strand_id
1 'polypeptide(L)'
;MNIPIDITNLYTNLYRGDIVLSIILICLLVLVLVLFSISRMHQEMERKARSIPRELRDISHKLQAIGINVSKEKLDISGREKELVMEEVKKISQLWKSRREQLKMGYWEKMEARADELTELQNKRDHIKELIRRTKVKYHKRELDEESFREIVKDYQKQLMEINVKIWELEKRFG
;
A
#
# COMPACT_ATOMS: atom_id res chain seq x y z
N MET A 1 -53.75 -40.45 3.31
CA MET A 1 -52.99 -39.77 4.39
C MET A 1 -52.57 -38.41 3.86
N ASN A 2 -53.21 -37.33 4.32
CA ASN A 2 -52.82 -35.97 3.98
C ASN A 2 -51.75 -35.54 4.98
N ILE A 3 -50.51 -35.37 4.51
CA ILE A 3 -49.42 -34.82 5.32
C ILE A 3 -49.61 -33.29 5.27
N PRO A 4 -49.92 -32.62 6.39
CA PRO A 4 -50.01 -31.15 6.38
C PRO A 4 -48.60 -30.60 6.14
N ILE A 5 -48.41 -29.97 4.99
CA ILE A 5 -47.17 -29.22 4.68
C ILE A 5 -47.21 -27.96 5.54
N ASP A 6 -46.24 -27.81 6.44
CA ASP A 6 -46.07 -26.62 7.27
C ASP A 6 -45.60 -25.44 6.41
N ILE A 7 -46.59 -24.71 5.88
CA ILE A 7 -46.44 -23.61 4.93
C ILE A 7 -45.63 -22.46 5.57
N THR A 8 -45.74 -22.29 6.88
CA THR A 8 -45.04 -21.27 7.68
C THR A 8 -43.52 -21.43 7.62
N ASN A 9 -43.04 -22.67 7.67
CA ASN A 9 -41.61 -22.99 7.60
C ASN A 9 -41.05 -22.88 6.17
N LEU A 10 -41.92 -23.05 5.16
CA LEU A 10 -41.56 -22.85 3.75
C LEU A 10 -41.37 -21.36 3.44
N TYR A 11 -42.28 -20.50 3.93
CA TYR A 11 -42.20 -19.04 3.72
C TYR A 11 -40.97 -18.41 4.39
N THR A 12 -40.61 -18.82 5.60
CA THR A 12 -39.45 -18.27 6.32
C THR A 12 -38.12 -18.65 5.66
N ASN A 13 -38.01 -19.88 5.11
CA ASN A 13 -36.83 -20.32 4.38
C ASN A 13 -36.70 -19.66 3.00
N LEU A 14 -37.83 -19.44 2.30
CA LEU A 14 -37.84 -18.72 1.03
C LEU A 14 -37.41 -17.25 1.22
N TYR A 15 -37.96 -16.57 2.24
CA TYR A 15 -37.64 -15.17 2.55
C TYR A 15 -36.18 -15.00 3.03
N ARG A 16 -35.64 -15.99 3.77
CA ARG A 16 -34.21 -16.02 4.12
C ARG A 16 -33.32 -16.20 2.89
N GLY A 17 -33.71 -17.04 1.94
CA GLY A 17 -32.99 -17.26 0.69
C GLY A 17 -32.84 -15.97 -0.12
N ASP A 18 -33.93 -15.21 -0.27
CA ASP A 18 -33.94 -13.94 -1.03
C ASP A 18 -33.10 -12.84 -0.37
N ILE A 19 -33.13 -12.76 0.97
CA ILE A 19 -32.28 -11.81 1.72
C ILE A 19 -30.80 -12.15 1.53
N VAL A 20 -30.44 -13.44 1.64
CA VAL A 20 -29.05 -13.89 1.43
C VAL A 20 -28.59 -13.60 0.00
N LEU A 21 -29.44 -13.88 -1.00
CA LEU A 21 -29.14 -13.59 -2.41
C LEU A 21 -28.93 -12.08 -2.64
N SER A 22 -29.77 -11.25 -2.01
CA SER A 22 -29.68 -9.78 -2.09
C SER A 22 -28.38 -9.25 -1.47
N ILE A 23 -27.96 -9.78 -0.32
CA ILE A 23 -26.69 -9.42 0.31
C ILE A 23 -25.51 -9.80 -0.59
N ILE A 24 -25.53 -11.01 -1.17
CA ILE A 24 -24.50 -11.47 -2.10
C ILE A 24 -24.43 -10.54 -3.33
N LEU A 25 -25.58 -10.15 -3.88
CA LEU A 25 -25.66 -9.23 -5.03
C LEU A 25 -25.07 -7.85 -4.69
N ILE A 26 -25.38 -7.30 -3.51
CA ILE A 26 -24.82 -6.03 -3.03
C ILE A 26 -23.31 -6.13 -2.86
N CYS A 27 -22.81 -7.20 -2.25
CA CYS A 27 -21.38 -7.45 -2.11
C CYS A 27 -20.67 -7.52 -3.46
N LEU A 28 -21.25 -8.21 -4.45
CA LEU A 28 -20.72 -8.28 -5.81
C LEU A 28 -20.70 -6.91 -6.49
N LEU A 29 -21.76 -6.12 -6.36
CA LEU A 29 -21.84 -4.75 -6.89
C LEU A 29 -20.75 -3.85 -6.29
N VAL A 30 -20.54 -3.90 -4.97
CA VAL A 30 -19.48 -3.15 -4.30
C VAL A 30 -18.10 -3.58 -4.81
N LEU A 31 -17.88 -4.88 -4.99
CA LEU A 31 -16.62 -5.42 -5.48
C LEU A 31 -16.34 -4.95 -6.92
N VAL A 32 -17.35 -4.91 -7.79
CA VAL A 32 -17.25 -4.36 -9.15
C VAL A 32 -16.90 -2.86 -9.14
N LEU A 33 -17.52 -2.07 -8.25
CA LEU A 33 -17.24 -0.63 -8.14
C LEU A 33 -15.80 -0.38 -7.66
N VAL A 34 -15.30 -1.17 -6.71
CA VAL A 34 -13.91 -1.09 -6.25
C VAL A 34 -12.93 -1.44 -7.38
N LEU A 35 -13.19 -2.52 -8.12
CA LEU A 35 -12.35 -2.91 -9.27
C LEU A 35 -12.35 -1.85 -10.38
N PHE A 36 -13.50 -1.21 -10.63
CA PHE A 36 -13.61 -0.12 -11.58
C PHE A 36 -12.79 1.11 -11.14
N SER A 37 -12.84 1.45 -9.85
CA SER A 37 -12.04 2.55 -9.27
C SER A 37 -10.53 2.28 -9.39
N ILE A 38 -10.09 1.07 -9.05
CA ILE A 38 -8.68 0.64 -9.19
C ILE A 38 -8.25 0.69 -10.66
N SER A 39 -9.09 0.22 -11.59
CA SER A 39 -8.80 0.26 -13.02
C SER A 39 -8.64 1.69 -13.54
N ARG A 40 -9.51 2.61 -13.09
CA ARG A 40 -9.42 4.04 -13.45
C ARG A 40 -8.13 4.67 -12.92
N MET A 41 -7.76 4.37 -11.68
CA MET A 41 -6.53 4.86 -11.05
C MET A 41 -5.29 4.30 -11.76
N HIS A 42 -5.31 3.02 -12.15
CA HIS A 42 -4.24 2.38 -12.90
C HIS A 42 -4.04 3.05 -14.28
N GLN A 43 -5.13 3.34 -15.00
CA GLN A 43 -5.05 4.07 -16.27
C GLN A 43 -4.47 5.49 -16.10
N GLU A 44 -4.78 6.19 -15.01
CA GLU A 44 -4.23 7.52 -14.75
C GLU A 44 -2.72 7.47 -14.45
N MET A 45 -2.29 6.48 -13.68
CA MET A 45 -0.88 6.20 -13.41
C MET A 45 -0.13 5.87 -14.71
N GLU A 46 -0.70 5.06 -15.61
CA GLU A 46 -0.09 4.78 -16.91
C GLU A 46 0.00 6.03 -17.81
N ARG A 47 -0.96 6.96 -17.74
CA ARG A 47 -0.89 8.23 -18.50
C ARG A 47 0.26 9.09 -18.02
N LYS A 48 0.44 9.21 -16.70
CA LYS A 48 1.56 9.93 -16.07
C LYS A 48 2.89 9.25 -16.37
N ALA A 49 2.94 7.92 -16.33
CA ALA A 49 4.14 7.16 -16.71
C ALA A 49 4.50 7.33 -18.20
N ARG A 50 3.51 7.54 -19.08
CA ARG A 50 3.73 7.81 -20.52
C ARG A 50 4.13 9.26 -20.84
N SER A 51 3.86 10.23 -19.95
CA SER A 51 4.28 11.63 -20.15
C SER A 51 5.72 11.89 -19.75
N ILE A 52 6.24 11.19 -18.72
CA ILE A 52 7.61 11.34 -18.23
C ILE A 52 8.69 11.14 -19.33
N PRO A 53 8.61 10.13 -20.22
CA PRO A 53 9.57 9.96 -21.32
C PRO A 53 9.54 11.10 -22.33
N ARG A 54 8.37 11.74 -22.54
CA ARG A 54 8.25 12.88 -23.47
C ARG A 54 8.90 14.12 -22.91
N GLU A 55 8.70 14.40 -21.63
CA GLU A 55 9.34 15.53 -20.93
C GLU A 55 10.87 15.36 -20.88
N LEU A 56 11.37 14.15 -20.59
CA LEU A 56 12.80 13.83 -20.66
C LEU A 56 13.37 13.98 -22.07
N ARG A 57 12.62 13.59 -23.11
CA ARG A 57 13.03 13.79 -24.51
C ARG A 57 13.10 15.26 -24.87
N ASP A 58 12.15 16.06 -24.41
CA ASP A 58 12.08 17.50 -24.67
C ASP A 58 13.23 18.24 -23.94
N ILE A 59 13.54 17.86 -22.70
CA ILE A 59 14.71 18.34 -21.96
C ILE A 59 16.01 17.92 -22.66
N SER A 60 16.09 16.69 -23.18
CA SER A 60 17.25 16.22 -23.95
C SER A 60 17.46 17.04 -25.22
N HIS A 61 16.39 17.36 -25.97
CA HIS A 61 16.49 18.21 -27.15
C HIS A 61 16.90 19.65 -26.80
N LYS A 62 16.39 20.21 -25.69
CA LYS A 62 16.80 21.54 -25.20
C LYS A 62 18.28 21.56 -24.79
N LEU A 63 18.76 20.54 -24.08
CA LEU A 63 20.18 20.40 -23.73
C LEU A 63 21.08 20.25 -24.97
N GLN A 64 20.62 19.51 -25.98
CA GLN A 64 21.35 19.34 -27.23
C GLN A 64 21.41 20.66 -28.03
N ALA A 65 20.31 21.42 -28.06
CA ALA A 65 20.27 22.75 -28.68
C ALA A 65 21.18 23.76 -27.96
N ILE A 66 21.22 23.73 -26.62
CA ILE A 66 22.17 24.54 -25.83
C ILE A 66 23.61 24.10 -26.14
N GLY A 67 23.92 22.81 -26.18
CA GLY A 67 25.24 22.31 -26.55
C GLY A 67 25.69 22.71 -27.96
N ILE A 68 24.76 22.74 -28.93
CA ILE A 68 25.02 23.22 -30.29
C ILE A 68 25.24 24.73 -30.31
N ASN A 69 24.50 25.50 -29.51
CA ASN A 69 24.68 26.94 -29.40
C ASN A 69 26.01 27.31 -28.74
N VAL A 70 26.41 26.60 -27.67
CA VAL A 70 27.74 26.72 -27.05
C VAL A 70 28.87 26.33 -28.03
N SER A 71 28.60 25.40 -28.96
CA SER A 71 29.57 25.02 -30.01
C SER A 71 29.67 26.05 -31.15
N LYS A 72 28.57 26.75 -31.46
CA LYS A 72 28.52 27.82 -32.47
C LYS A 72 29.07 29.14 -31.94
N GLU A 73 28.84 29.42 -30.66
CA GLU A 73 29.49 30.46 -29.89
C GLU A 73 30.91 29.98 -29.56
N LYS A 74 31.72 29.84 -30.60
CA LYS A 74 33.15 29.54 -30.54
C LYS A 74 33.85 30.77 -29.96
N LEU A 75 33.58 31.05 -28.70
CA LEU A 75 34.46 31.81 -27.84
C LEU A 75 35.81 31.11 -27.90
N ASP A 76 36.85 31.92 -28.05
CA ASP A 76 38.24 31.51 -28.13
C ASP A 76 38.72 31.08 -26.73
N ILE A 77 38.05 30.05 -26.19
CA ILE A 77 38.27 29.52 -24.85
C ILE A 77 39.62 28.81 -24.91
N SER A 78 40.62 29.39 -24.26
CA SER A 78 41.97 28.86 -24.16
C SER A 78 41.92 27.41 -23.69
N GLY A 79 42.85 26.55 -24.13
CA GLY A 79 42.89 25.13 -23.71
C GLY A 79 42.80 24.94 -22.19
N ARG A 80 43.28 25.93 -21.43
CA ARG A 80 43.22 26.00 -19.96
C ARG A 80 41.80 26.15 -19.40
N GLU A 81 40.93 26.91 -20.05
CA GLU A 81 39.54 27.12 -19.62
C GLU A 81 38.66 25.91 -19.96
N LYS A 82 38.92 25.22 -21.10
CA LYS A 82 38.28 23.93 -21.40
C LYS A 82 38.60 22.86 -20.36
N GLU A 83 39.85 22.84 -19.90
CA GLU A 83 40.29 21.90 -18.88
C GLU A 83 39.64 22.19 -17.52
N LEU A 84 39.52 23.47 -17.14
CA LEU A 84 38.76 23.89 -15.96
C LEU A 84 37.29 23.47 -16.03
N VAL A 85 36.62 23.68 -17.17
CA VAL A 85 35.23 23.26 -17.36
C VAL A 85 35.07 21.75 -17.29
N MET A 86 35.97 20.99 -17.91
CA MET A 86 35.97 19.52 -17.85
C MET A 86 36.16 19.00 -16.42
N GLU A 87 37.05 19.62 -15.65
CA GLU A 87 37.31 19.25 -14.27
C GLU A 87 36.09 19.55 -13.38
N GLU A 88 35.41 20.67 -13.62
CA GLU A 88 34.21 21.04 -12.89
C GLU A 88 33.02 20.14 -13.25
N VAL A 89 32.87 19.76 -14.52
CA VAL A 89 31.89 18.77 -14.97
C VAL A 89 32.14 17.40 -14.33
N LYS A 90 33.40 16.96 -14.19
CA LYS A 90 33.74 15.72 -13.49
C LYS A 90 33.35 15.79 -12.00
N LYS A 91 33.68 16.89 -11.30
CA LYS A 91 33.29 17.09 -9.89
C LYS A 91 31.77 17.03 -9.72
N ILE A 92 31.03 17.74 -10.57
CA ILE A 92 29.57 17.73 -10.58
C ILE A 92 29.06 16.30 -10.80
N SER A 93 29.60 15.57 -11.79
CA SER A 93 29.23 14.17 -12.05
C SER A 93 29.45 13.26 -10.84
N GLN A 94 30.58 13.40 -10.15
CA GLN A 94 30.88 12.64 -8.94
C GLN A 94 29.94 12.99 -7.79
N LEU A 95 29.63 14.27 -7.59
CA LEU A 95 28.65 14.74 -6.60
C LEU A 95 27.25 14.16 -6.88
N TRP A 96 26.81 14.15 -8.13
CA TRP A 96 25.54 13.54 -8.52
C TRP A 96 25.50 12.03 -8.28
N LYS A 97 26.60 11.31 -8.57
CA LYS A 97 26.71 9.88 -8.26
C LYS A 97 26.62 9.62 -6.75
N SER A 98 27.38 10.36 -5.94
CA SER A 98 27.37 10.24 -4.48
C SER A 98 25.98 10.55 -3.90
N ARG A 99 25.37 11.65 -4.34
CA ARG A 99 24.02 12.03 -3.91
C ARG A 99 22.96 11.02 -4.30
N ARG A 100 23.08 10.40 -5.49
CA ARG A 100 22.18 9.32 -5.93
C ARG A 100 22.30 8.10 -5.03
N GLU A 101 23.51 7.71 -4.64
CA GLU A 101 23.72 6.58 -3.72
C GLU A 101 23.21 6.89 -2.32
N GLN A 102 23.43 8.11 -1.80
CA GLN A 102 22.84 8.55 -0.53
C GLN A 102 21.30 8.51 -0.54
N LEU A 103 20.68 8.95 -1.64
CA LEU A 103 19.23 8.88 -1.80
C LEU A 103 18.71 7.45 -1.87
N LYS A 104 19.44 6.53 -2.53
CA LYS A 104 19.10 5.10 -2.54
C LYS A 104 19.22 4.51 -1.13
N MET A 105 20.32 4.78 -0.42
CA MET A 105 20.54 4.31 0.95
C MET A 105 19.43 4.79 1.88
N GLY A 106 19.10 6.09 1.86
CA GLY A 106 18.01 6.62 2.69
C GLY A 106 16.63 6.07 2.31
N TYR A 107 16.43 5.63 1.06
CA TYR A 107 15.21 4.94 0.66
C TYR A 107 15.18 3.49 1.19
N TRP A 108 16.31 2.79 1.12
CA TRP A 108 16.47 1.44 1.68
C TRP A 108 16.29 1.43 3.21
N GLU A 109 16.95 2.33 3.93
CA GLU A 109 16.81 2.47 5.40
C GLU A 109 15.35 2.70 5.81
N LYS A 110 14.63 3.57 5.08
CA LYS A 110 13.20 3.80 5.33
C LYS A 110 12.34 2.58 5.04
N MET A 111 12.68 1.80 4.01
CA MET A 111 11.98 0.56 3.66
C MET A 111 12.25 -0.54 4.69
N GLU A 112 13.48 -0.64 5.18
CA GLU A 112 13.90 -1.60 6.21
C GLU A 112 13.23 -1.30 7.56
N ALA A 113 13.31 -0.06 8.05
CA ALA A 113 12.63 0.35 9.27
C ALA A 113 11.12 0.10 9.22
N ARG A 114 10.51 0.22 8.03
CA ARG A 114 9.09 -0.07 7.82
C ARG A 114 8.80 -1.58 7.83
N ALA A 115 9.67 -2.38 7.24
CA ALA A 115 9.53 -3.84 7.28
C ALA A 115 9.61 -4.35 8.72
N ASP A 116 10.49 -3.75 9.53
CA ASP A 116 10.61 -4.05 10.96
C ASP A 116 9.34 -3.66 11.73
N GLU A 117 8.82 -2.44 11.53
CA GLU A 117 7.59 -1.97 12.18
C GLU A 117 6.38 -2.84 11.81
N LEU A 118 6.24 -3.20 10.53
CA LEU A 118 5.17 -4.08 10.06
C LEU A 118 5.28 -5.48 10.69
N THR A 119 6.49 -6.02 10.76
CA THR A 119 6.76 -7.33 11.38
C THR A 119 6.42 -7.30 12.87
N GLU A 120 6.77 -6.23 13.58
CA GLU A 120 6.44 -6.06 15.00
C GLU A 120 4.92 -6.03 15.23
N LEU A 121 4.19 -5.26 14.41
CA LEU A 121 2.73 -5.18 14.50
C LEU A 121 2.05 -6.50 14.15
N GLN A 122 2.56 -7.24 13.17
CA GLN A 122 2.06 -8.58 12.82
C GLN A 122 2.28 -9.57 13.98
N ASN A 123 3.46 -9.55 14.60
CA ASN A 123 3.76 -10.37 15.77
C ASN A 123 2.82 -10.05 16.94
N LYS A 124 2.57 -8.76 17.22
CA LYS A 124 1.62 -8.33 18.26
C LYS A 124 0.19 -8.79 17.96
N ARG A 125 -0.26 -8.64 16.70
CA ARG A 125 -1.58 -9.11 16.25
C ARG A 125 -1.74 -10.61 16.51
N ASP A 126 -0.75 -11.40 16.14
CA ASP A 126 -0.83 -12.86 16.24
C ASP A 126 -0.72 -13.32 17.71
N HIS A 127 0.04 -12.59 18.54
CA HIS A 127 0.02 -12.77 19.99
C HIS A 127 -1.38 -12.54 20.59
N ILE A 128 -2.06 -11.46 20.22
CA ILE A 128 -3.42 -11.17 20.74
C ILE A 128 -4.43 -12.21 20.27
N LYS A 129 -4.34 -12.69 19.03
CA LYS A 129 -5.18 -13.81 18.56
C LYS A 129 -4.98 -15.05 19.41
N GLU A 130 -3.74 -15.37 19.77
CA GLU A 130 -3.44 -16.48 20.65
C GLU A 130 -4.00 -16.27 22.07
N LEU A 131 -3.94 -15.05 22.62
CA LEU A 131 -4.59 -14.73 23.89
C LEU A 131 -6.11 -14.96 23.85
N ILE A 132 -6.78 -14.48 22.80
CA ILE A 132 -8.22 -14.74 22.58
C ILE A 132 -8.50 -16.24 22.53
N ARG A 133 -7.67 -17.01 21.80
CA ARG A 133 -7.81 -18.47 21.70
C ARG A 133 -7.66 -19.15 23.06
N ARG A 134 -6.66 -18.76 23.87
CA ARG A 134 -6.45 -19.29 25.22
C ARG A 134 -7.61 -18.95 26.15
N THR A 135 -8.10 -17.71 26.11
CA THR A 135 -9.25 -17.28 26.91
C THR A 135 -10.50 -18.08 26.56
N LYS A 136 -10.74 -18.35 25.26
CA LYS A 136 -11.81 -19.26 24.83
C LYS A 136 -11.63 -20.65 25.43
N VAL A 137 -10.44 -21.22 25.40
CA VAL A 137 -10.19 -22.56 25.99
C VAL A 137 -10.48 -22.57 27.50
N LYS A 138 -10.03 -21.55 28.25
CA LYS A 138 -10.30 -21.45 29.70
C LYS A 138 -11.79 -21.39 30.01
N TYR A 139 -12.53 -20.59 29.23
CA TYR A 139 -13.98 -20.51 29.35
C TYR A 139 -14.67 -21.87 29.09
N HIS A 140 -14.29 -22.59 28.03
CA HIS A 140 -14.85 -23.91 27.74
C HIS A 140 -14.52 -24.96 28.81
N LYS A 141 -13.38 -24.81 29.49
CA LYS A 141 -12.99 -25.64 30.64
C LYS A 141 -13.66 -25.22 31.95
N ARG A 142 -14.52 -24.19 31.94
CA ARG A 142 -15.17 -23.59 33.12
C ARG A 142 -14.16 -23.05 34.15
N GLU A 143 -12.95 -22.70 33.70
CA GLU A 143 -11.92 -22.05 34.51
C GLU A 143 -12.12 -20.52 34.58
N LEU A 144 -13.09 -20.01 33.81
CA LEU A 144 -13.41 -18.60 33.70
C LEU A 144 -14.93 -18.45 33.63
N ASP A 145 -15.49 -17.50 34.38
CA ASP A 145 -16.91 -17.17 34.27
C ASP A 145 -17.22 -16.40 32.98
N GLU A 146 -18.50 -16.35 32.66
CA GLU A 146 -19.02 -15.72 31.44
C GLU A 146 -18.75 -14.22 31.37
N GLU A 147 -18.82 -13.51 32.50
CA GLU A 147 -18.63 -12.06 32.52
C GLU A 147 -17.16 -11.71 32.31
N SER A 148 -16.27 -12.37 33.05
CA SER A 148 -14.83 -12.27 32.85
C SER A 148 -14.42 -12.65 31.42
N PHE A 149 -15.05 -13.68 30.83
CA PHE A 149 -14.78 -14.09 29.46
C PHE A 149 -15.09 -12.95 28.47
N ARG A 150 -16.28 -12.36 28.59
CA ARG A 150 -16.73 -11.28 27.71
C ARG A 150 -15.85 -10.05 27.82
N GLU A 151 -15.50 -9.63 29.04
CA GLU A 151 -14.64 -8.46 29.23
C GLU A 151 -13.24 -8.66 28.64
N ILE A 152 -12.59 -9.79 28.94
CA ILE A 152 -11.24 -10.10 28.43
C ILE A 152 -11.24 -10.18 26.90
N VAL A 153 -12.23 -10.86 26.30
CA VAL A 153 -12.31 -10.98 24.84
C VAL A 153 -12.59 -9.63 24.19
N LYS A 154 -13.46 -8.81 24.79
CA LYS A 154 -13.76 -7.46 24.29
C LYS A 154 -12.52 -6.57 24.29
N ASP A 155 -11.72 -6.61 25.35
CA ASP A 155 -10.47 -5.83 25.42
C ASP A 155 -9.46 -6.29 24.37
N TYR A 156 -9.23 -7.60 24.23
CA TYR A 156 -8.36 -8.12 23.18
C TYR A 156 -8.86 -7.82 21.76
N GLN A 157 -10.18 -7.85 21.53
CA GLN A 157 -10.76 -7.47 20.25
C GLN A 157 -10.53 -5.99 19.93
N LYS A 158 -10.62 -5.11 20.94
CA LYS A 158 -10.29 -3.68 20.77
C LYS A 158 -8.82 -3.50 20.39
N GLN A 159 -7.90 -4.13 21.12
CA GLN A 159 -6.48 -4.06 20.81
C GLN A 159 -6.16 -4.61 19.41
N LEU A 160 -6.81 -5.71 19.01
CA LEU A 160 -6.66 -6.28 17.67
C LEU A 160 -7.12 -5.30 16.58
N MET A 161 -8.22 -4.59 16.81
CA MET A 161 -8.73 -3.57 15.89
C MET A 161 -7.74 -2.41 15.74
N GLU A 162 -7.19 -1.90 16.85
CA GLU A 162 -6.19 -0.83 16.84
C GLU A 162 -4.92 -1.23 16.05
N ILE A 163 -4.44 -2.46 16.24
CA ILE A 163 -3.27 -2.97 15.50
C ILE A 163 -3.59 -3.12 14.00
N ASN A 164 -4.76 -3.65 13.65
CA ASN A 164 -5.14 -3.81 12.25
C ASN A 164 -5.26 -2.46 11.54
N VAL A 165 -5.75 -1.42 12.22
CA VAL A 165 -5.78 -0.05 11.68
C VAL A 165 -4.36 0.45 11.43
N LYS A 166 -3.44 0.28 12.38
CA LYS A 166 -2.04 0.69 12.21
C LYS A 166 -1.35 -0.02 11.04
N ILE A 167 -1.56 -1.34 10.91
CA ILE A 167 -1.05 -2.12 9.77
C ILE A 167 -1.62 -1.57 8.46
N TRP A 168 -2.94 -1.35 8.39
CA TRP A 168 -3.58 -0.83 7.19
C TRP A 168 -3.08 0.57 6.82
N GLU A 169 -2.89 1.47 7.79
CA GLU A 169 -2.33 2.79 7.55
C GLU A 169 -0.89 2.72 7.03
N LEU A 170 -0.07 1.84 7.61
CA LEU A 170 1.29 1.60 7.16
C LEU A 170 1.32 1.05 5.74
N GLU A 171 0.44 0.12 5.39
CA GLU A 171 0.32 -0.44 4.04
C GLU A 171 -0.14 0.63 3.04
N LYS A 172 -1.20 1.39 3.37
CA LYS A 172 -1.79 2.43 2.50
C LYS A 172 -0.85 3.59 2.20
N ARG A 173 -0.04 4.03 3.17
CA ARG A 173 0.86 5.18 2.95
C ARG A 173 1.90 4.97 1.86
N PHE A 174 2.14 3.73 1.41
CA PHE A 174 3.18 3.45 0.42
C PHE A 174 2.83 2.32 -0.58
N GLY A 175 1.55 1.99 -0.74
CA GLY A 175 1.03 1.18 -1.86
C GLY A 175 0.38 2.09 -2.89
#